data_AF-A0A2G9ULR0-F1
#
_entry.id   AF-A0A2G9ULR0-F1
#
_cell.length_a   1.000
_cell.length_b   1.000
_cell.length_c   1.000
_cell.angle_alpha   90.00
_cell.angle_beta   90.00
_cell.angle_gamma   90.00
#
_symmetry.space_group_name_H-M   'P 1'
#
loop_
_entity.id
_entity.type
_entity.pdbx_description
1 polymer ?
#
loop_
_entity_poly.entity_id
_entity_poly.type
_entity_poly.pdbx_seq_one_letter_code
_entity_poly.pdbx_strand_id
1 'polypeptide(L)'
;MTEGCDTVSIATREIGYTLGVHHTMTRNDRDKFIKVNTANVERDYHYAMVKGNQETFHLPYDYGSIMHYSGSRFLETLGNA
;
A
#
# COMPACT_ATOMS: atom_id res chain seq x y z
N MET A 1 13.98 -16.92 -8.62
CA MET A 1 13.07 -16.39 -7.58
C MET A 1 13.93 -15.51 -6.68
N THR A 2 13.60 -14.22 -6.58
CA THR A 2 14.35 -13.25 -5.77
C THR A 2 14.16 -13.53 -4.29
N GLU A 3 15.24 -13.41 -3.50
CA GLU A 3 15.21 -13.54 -2.04
C GLU A 3 14.17 -12.59 -1.44
N GLY A 4 13.36 -13.10 -0.52
CA GLY A 4 12.39 -12.29 0.22
C GLY A 4 11.02 -12.14 -0.44
N CYS A 5 10.68 -12.89 -1.49
CA CYS A 5 9.31 -12.98 -2.04
C CYS A 5 8.58 -14.28 -1.65
N ASP A 6 9.23 -15.16 -0.89
CA ASP A 6 8.80 -16.52 -0.54
C ASP A 6 8.06 -16.62 0.79
N THR A 7 7.76 -15.48 1.43
CA THR A 7 6.96 -15.47 2.65
C THR A 7 5.48 -15.70 2.36
N VAL A 8 4.77 -16.32 3.32
CA VAL A 8 3.30 -16.45 3.26
C VAL A 8 2.65 -15.08 3.05
N SER A 9 3.18 -14.04 3.71
CA SER A 9 2.62 -12.70 3.61
C SER A 9 2.68 -12.12 2.20
N ILE A 10 3.77 -12.37 1.47
CA ILE A 10 3.94 -11.89 0.10
C ILE A 10 3.12 -12.75 -0.85
N ALA A 11 3.18 -14.07 -0.72
CA ALA A 11 2.36 -14.98 -1.53
C ALA A 11 0.87 -14.63 -1.45
N THR A 12 0.35 -14.39 -0.24
CA THR A 12 -1.05 -14.01 -0.04
C THR A 12 -1.37 -12.63 -0.64
N ARG A 13 -0.45 -11.65 -0.58
CA ARG A 13 -0.63 -10.35 -1.23
C ARG A 13 -0.72 -10.47 -2.76
N GLU A 14 0.18 -11.26 -3.37
CA GLU A 14 0.20 -11.46 -4.82
C GLU A 14 -1.02 -12.23 -5.32
N ILE A 15 -1.53 -13.18 -4.53
CA ILE A 15 -2.84 -13.82 -4.79
C ILE A 15 -3.96 -12.78 -4.74
N GLY A 16 -3.92 -11.86 -3.76
CA GLY A 16 -4.88 -10.75 -3.66
C GLY A 16 -4.93 -9.91 -4.94
N TYR A 17 -3.78 -9.52 -5.49
CA TYR A 17 -3.75 -8.82 -6.79
C TYR A 17 -4.33 -9.66 -7.93
N THR A 18 -4.03 -10.95 -7.97
CA THR A 18 -4.57 -11.88 -8.99
C THR A 18 -6.09 -11.95 -8.94
N LEU A 19 -6.69 -11.79 -7.76
CA LEU A 19 -8.14 -11.74 -7.56
C LEU A 19 -8.76 -10.34 -7.79
N GLY A 20 -7.96 -9.35 -8.18
CA GLY A 20 -8.41 -7.97 -8.42
C GLY A 20 -8.49 -7.09 -7.16
N VAL A 21 -7.92 -7.55 -6.04
CA VAL A 21 -7.80 -6.73 -4.83
C VAL A 21 -6.50 -5.94 -4.92
N HIS A 22 -6.60 -4.63 -4.74
CA HIS A 22 -5.45 -3.74 -4.77
C HIS A 22 -5.15 -3.21 -3.37
N HIS A 23 -4.18 -2.32 -3.30
CA HIS A 23 -3.72 -1.74 -2.07
C HIS A 23 -4.81 -0.98 -1.31
N THR A 24 -5.01 -1.30 -0.04
CA THR A 24 -6.01 -0.66 0.81
C THR A 24 -5.81 0.86 0.88
N MET A 25 -4.56 1.33 0.97
CA MET A 25 -4.23 2.76 0.97
C MET A 25 -4.37 3.44 -0.40
N THR A 26 -4.86 2.75 -1.43
CA THR A 26 -5.19 3.33 -2.74
C THR A 26 -6.69 3.38 -3.00
N ARG A 27 -7.53 2.94 -2.05
CA ARG A 27 -8.98 3.09 -2.14
C ARG A 27 -9.40 4.54 -2.34
N ASN A 28 -10.49 4.74 -3.06
CA ASN A 28 -11.09 6.06 -3.28
C ASN A 28 -11.48 6.79 -1.99
N ASP A 29 -11.88 6.05 -0.96
CA ASP A 29 -12.36 6.56 0.33
C ASP A 29 -11.26 6.69 1.40
N ARG A 30 -10.00 6.38 1.07
CA ARG A 30 -8.89 6.33 2.04
C ARG A 30 -8.69 7.62 2.84
N ASP A 31 -9.00 8.77 2.25
CA ASP A 31 -8.72 10.09 2.85
C ASP A 31 -9.64 10.36 4.06
N LYS A 32 -10.64 9.50 4.31
CA LYS A 32 -11.44 9.47 5.54
C LYS A 32 -10.74 8.77 6.71
N PHE A 33 -9.68 8.00 6.43
CA PHE A 33 -9.04 7.08 7.37
C PHE A 33 -7.54 7.37 7.56
N ILE A 34 -6.85 7.76 6.50
CA ILE A 34 -5.41 8.05 6.53
C ILE A 34 -5.09 9.37 5.84
N LYS A 35 -3.96 9.97 6.24
CA LYS A 35 -3.33 11.08 5.52
C LYS A 35 -2.04 10.60 4.89
N VAL A 36 -1.92 10.72 3.58
CA VAL A 36 -0.66 10.45 2.87
C VAL A 36 0.17 11.73 2.85
N ASN A 37 1.31 11.71 3.53
CA ASN A 37 2.27 12.81 3.48
C ASN A 37 3.26 12.59 2.33
N THR A 38 2.89 13.00 1.11
CA THR A 38 3.73 12.83 -0.09
C THR A 38 5.06 13.58 -0.02
N ALA A 39 5.18 14.60 0.85
CA ALA A 39 6.45 15.30 1.07
C ALA A 39 7.51 14.42 1.76
N ASN A 40 7.08 13.36 2.47
CA ASN A 40 7.98 12.40 3.09
C ASN A 40 8.11 11.12 2.25
N VAL A 41 7.50 11.05 1.06
CA VAL A 41 7.57 9.88 0.19
C VAL A 41 8.65 10.13 -0.86
N GLU A 42 9.57 9.18 -1.00
CA GLU A 42 10.57 9.19 -2.07
C GLU A 42 9.90 9.46 -3.43
N ARG A 43 10.43 10.42 -4.20
CA ARG A 43 9.79 10.94 -5.41
C ARG A 43 9.40 9.85 -6.40
N ASP A 44 10.26 8.85 -6.56
CA ASP A 44 10.04 7.75 -7.50
C ASP A 44 8.85 6.87 -7.10
N TYR A 45 8.40 6.92 -5.84
CA TYR A 45 7.27 6.13 -5.33
C TYR A 45 5.97 6.91 -5.19
N HIS A 46 5.90 8.15 -5.69
CA HIS A 46 4.65 8.95 -5.65
C HIS A 46 3.50 8.26 -6.41
N TYR A 47 3.82 7.52 -7.48
CA TYR A 47 2.81 6.76 -8.24
C TYR A 47 2.10 5.70 -7.37
N ALA A 48 2.81 5.11 -6.40
CA ALA A 48 2.26 4.09 -5.51
C ALA A 48 1.28 4.67 -4.47
N MET A 49 1.25 6.00 -4.35
CA MET A 49 0.36 6.75 -3.47
C MET A 49 -0.90 7.26 -4.18
N VAL A 50 -1.07 6.99 -5.47
CA VAL A 50 -2.25 7.46 -6.23
C VAL A 50 -3.50 6.66 -5.84
N LYS A 51 -4.65 7.33 -5.71
CA LYS A 51 -5.94 6.64 -5.52
C LYS A 51 -6.34 5.93 -6.81
N GLY A 52 -6.77 4.68 -6.71
CA GLY A 52 -7.35 3.92 -7.81
C GLY A 52 -8.87 3.84 -7.69
N ASN A 53 -9.56 3.64 -8.82
CA ASN A 53 -11.00 3.41 -8.83
C ASN A 53 -11.35 1.98 -8.41
N GLN A 54 -11.13 1.67 -7.13
CA GLN A 54 -11.24 0.33 -6.59
C GLN A 54 -12.56 0.15 -5.85
N GLU A 55 -13.17 -1.02 -6.06
CA GLU A 55 -14.34 -1.46 -5.32
C GLU A 55 -13.98 -1.64 -3.84
N THR A 56 -14.79 -1.11 -2.93
CA THR A 56 -14.59 -1.30 -1.49
C THR A 56 -15.16 -2.62 -1.00
N PHE A 57 -15.92 -3.30 -1.86
CA PHE A 57 -16.72 -4.48 -1.56
C PHE A 57 -17.69 -4.26 -0.40
N HIS A 58 -18.06 -3.01 -0.13
CA HIS A 58 -18.84 -2.59 1.04
C HIS A 58 -18.18 -2.95 2.38
N LEU A 59 -16.86 -3.18 2.38
CA LEU A 59 -16.08 -3.51 3.56
C LEU A 59 -15.49 -2.24 4.20
N PRO A 60 -15.40 -2.20 5.55
CA PRO A 60 -14.73 -1.13 6.26
C PRO A 60 -13.25 -1.03 5.88
N TYR A 61 -12.64 0.12 6.13
CA TYR A 61 -11.21 0.30 5.91
C TYR A 61 -10.42 -0.48 6.96
N ASP A 62 -9.54 -1.38 6.50
CA ASP A 62 -8.74 -2.25 7.37
C ASP A 62 -7.26 -1.84 7.36
N TYR A 63 -6.79 -1.26 8.47
CA TYR A 63 -5.38 -0.88 8.66
C TYR A 63 -4.44 -2.08 8.78
N GLY A 64 -4.94 -3.24 9.22
CA GLY A 64 -4.19 -4.49 9.37
C GLY A 64 -4.20 -5.36 8.11
N SER A 65 -4.85 -4.88 7.04
CA SER A 65 -4.95 -5.61 5.79
C SER A 65 -3.57 -5.96 5.23
N ILE A 66 -3.42 -7.18 4.74
CA ILE A 66 -2.20 -7.62 4.06
C ILE A 66 -1.89 -6.80 2.79
N MET A 67 -2.92 -6.12 2.25
CA MET A 67 -2.83 -5.21 1.11
C MET A 67 -2.51 -3.77 1.54
N HIS A 68 -2.46 -3.45 2.82
CA HIS A 68 -2.08 -2.13 3.30
C HIS A 68 -0.55 -2.02 3.38
N TYR A 69 0.03 -0.93 2.89
CA TYR A 69 1.44 -0.65 3.12
C TYR A 69 1.72 -0.24 4.56
N SER A 70 2.92 -0.60 5.05
CA SER A 70 3.44 0.02 6.27
C SER A 70 3.56 1.53 6.07
N GLY A 71 3.28 2.32 7.11
CA GLY A 71 3.41 3.78 7.09
C GLY A 71 4.84 4.26 6.79
N SER A 72 5.84 3.40 6.91
CA SER A 72 7.25 3.70 6.65
C SER A 72 7.81 3.16 5.33
N ARG A 73 7.02 2.45 4.51
CA ARG A 73 7.53 1.62 3.39
C ARG A 73 8.31 2.37 2.30
N PHE A 74 8.07 3.68 2.14
CA PHE A 74 8.73 4.53 1.13
C PHE A 74 9.08 5.92 1.68
N LEU A 75 9.40 5.97 2.98
CA LEU A 75 9.86 7.23 3.55
C LEU A 75 11.17 7.64 2.88
N GLU A 76 11.24 8.88 2.43
CA GLU A 76 12.51 9.50 2.08
C GLU A 76 13.37 9.42 3.34
N THR A 77 14.38 8.55 3.30
CA THR A 77 15.33 8.45 4.40
C THR A 77 15.92 9.84 4.58
N LEU A 78 15.78 10.40 5.79
CA LEU A 78 16.52 11.60 6.15
C LEU A 78 17.99 11.27 5.85
N GLY A 79 18.55 11.91 4.82
CA GLY A 79 19.83 11.53 4.28
C GLY A 79 20.89 11.42 5.36
N ASN A 80 21.75 10.41 5.25
CA ASN A 80 23.07 10.29 5.84
C ASN A 80 23.33 11.19 7.08
N ALA A 81 23.21 10.60 8.27
CA ALA A 81 24.05 10.99 9.39
C ALA A 81 25.34 10.15 9.37
#